data_AF-A0A377DTW5-F1
#
_entry.id   AF-A0A377DTW5-F1
#
_cell.length_a   1.000
_cell.length_b   1.000
_cell.length_c   1.000
_cell.angle_alpha   90.00
_cell.angle_beta   90.00
_cell.angle_gamma   90.00
#
_symmetry.space_group_name_H-M   'P 1'
#
loop_
_entity.id
_entity.type
_entity.pdbx_description
1 polymer ?
#
loop_
_entity_poly.entity_id
_entity_poly.type
_entity_poly.pdbx_seq_one_letter_code
_entity_poly.pdbx_strand_id
1 'polypeptide(L)'
;MREAVTHQVYTTYCFSPVRSDEQAEALPEAYEPIEVNEFGEIDLLAMVEDEIILALPVVPVHDSEHCEVSEADMVFGELPEEAQKPNPFAVLASLKRK
;
A
#
# COMPACT_ATOMS: atom_id res chain seq x y z
N MET A 1 -24.41 -0.39 0.10
CA MET A 1 -24.45 -1.00 1.45
C MET A 1 -23.15 -0.65 2.18
N ARG A 2 -23.18 -0.12 3.40
CA ARG A 2 -21.98 0.09 4.24
C ARG A 2 -22.05 -0.90 5.38
N GLU A 3 -21.50 -2.08 5.18
CA GLU A 3 -21.37 -3.09 6.23
C GLU A 3 -20.03 -2.92 6.95
N ALA A 4 -20.02 -3.18 8.26
CA ALA A 4 -18.80 -3.13 9.04
C ALA A 4 -17.93 -4.35 8.72
N VAL A 5 -16.77 -4.13 8.11
CA VAL A 5 -15.79 -5.19 7.82
C VAL A 5 -14.93 -5.40 9.07
N THR A 6 -14.90 -6.64 9.57
CA THR A 6 -14.00 -7.03 10.66
C THR A 6 -12.73 -7.62 10.07
N HIS A 7 -11.57 -7.08 10.43
CA HIS A 7 -10.28 -7.55 9.95
C HIS A 7 -9.30 -7.68 11.12
N GLN A 8 -8.61 -8.81 11.23
CA GLN A 8 -7.56 -9.01 12.23
C GLN A 8 -6.22 -8.56 11.65
N VAL A 9 -5.51 -7.70 12.36
CA VAL A 9 -4.18 -7.22 11.98
C VAL A 9 -3.12 -7.83 12.88
N TYR A 10 -2.01 -8.23 12.28
CA TYR A 10 -0.80 -8.70 12.95
C TYR A 10 0.39 -8.00 12.30
N THR A 11 1.23 -7.37 13.10
CA THR A 11 2.48 -6.75 12.66
C THR A 11 3.63 -7.24 13.52
N THR A 12 4.81 -7.35 12.92
CA THR A 12 6.08 -7.53 13.61
C THR A 12 7.01 -6.44 13.13
N TYR A 13 7.51 -5.65 14.06
CA TYR A 13 8.27 -4.45 13.75
C TYR A 13 9.59 -4.44 14.53
N CYS A 14 10.70 -4.23 13.82
CA CYS A 14 12.04 -4.18 14.40
C CYS A 14 12.62 -2.80 14.13
N PHE A 15 12.85 -2.03 15.19
CA PHE A 15 13.28 -0.64 15.09
C PHE A 15 14.47 -0.33 16.00
N SER A 16 15.16 0.76 15.70
CA SER A 16 16.21 1.32 16.54
C SER A 16 16.03 2.84 16.68
N PRO A 17 16.03 3.38 17.91
CA PRO A 17 16.03 4.82 18.09
C PRO A 17 17.31 5.47 17.55
N VAL A 18 17.15 6.61 16.88
CA VAL A 18 18.22 7.41 16.27
C VAL A 18 18.07 8.88 16.61
N ARG A 19 19.16 9.63 16.52
CA ARG A 19 19.20 11.09 16.77
C ARG A 19 19.70 11.92 15.58
N SER A 20 20.14 11.26 14.51
CA SER A 20 20.57 11.92 13.28
C SER A 20 20.47 10.99 12.09
N ASP A 21 20.44 11.57 10.90
CA ASP A 21 20.40 10.85 9.63
C ASP A 21 21.61 9.92 9.46
N GLU A 22 22.81 10.33 9.92
CA GLU A 22 23.99 9.46 9.83
C GLU A 22 23.84 8.18 10.69
N GLN A 23 23.12 8.25 11.81
CA GLN A 23 22.82 7.06 12.61
C GLN A 23 21.80 6.17 11.90
N ALA A 24 20.77 6.76 11.29
CA ALA A 24 19.77 6.03 10.52
C ALA A 24 20.39 5.29 9.33
N GLU A 25 21.26 5.95 8.56
CA GLU A 25 21.95 5.35 7.40
C GLU A 25 22.95 4.25 7.80
N ALA A 26 23.49 4.29 9.02
CA ALA A 26 24.42 3.30 9.52
C ALA A 26 23.73 2.03 10.07
N LEU A 27 22.40 2.02 10.20
CA LEU A 27 21.68 0.87 10.72
C LEU A 27 21.76 -0.33 9.75
N PRO A 28 21.81 -1.57 10.28
CA PRO A 28 21.59 -2.75 9.46
C PRO A 28 20.19 -2.71 8.84
N GLU A 29 20.04 -3.25 7.62
CA GLU A 29 18.75 -3.28 6.88
C GLU A 29 17.58 -3.92 7.65
N ALA A 30 17.86 -4.71 8.69
CA ALA A 30 16.84 -5.34 9.52
C ALA A 30 16.14 -4.40 10.51
N TYR A 31 16.64 -3.17 10.70
CA TYR A 31 16.12 -2.20 11.66
C TYR A 31 15.60 -0.95 10.97
N GLU A 32 14.38 -0.57 11.30
CA GLU A 32 13.81 0.72 10.91
C GLU A 32 14.24 1.82 11.90
N PRO A 33 14.71 2.99 11.44
CA PRO A 33 15.08 4.09 12.31
C PRO A 33 13.84 4.78 12.90
N ILE A 34 13.89 5.11 14.19
CA ILE A 34 12.90 5.99 14.83
C ILE A 34 13.58 7.18 15.47
N GLU A 35 13.20 8.37 15.06
CA GLU A 35 13.70 9.60 15.68
C GLU A 35 13.18 9.74 17.12
N VAL A 36 14.10 10.06 18.03
CA VAL A 36 13.74 10.40 19.40
C VAL A 36 13.60 11.91 19.57
N ASN A 37 12.71 12.33 20.46
CA ASN A 37 12.55 13.75 20.79
C ASN A 37 13.77 14.31 21.57
N GLU A 38 13.70 15.59 21.95
CA GLU A 38 14.76 16.29 22.71
C GLU A 38 15.12 15.60 24.04
N PHE A 39 14.16 14.86 24.63
CA PHE A 39 14.33 14.12 25.87
C PHE A 39 14.81 12.67 25.65
N GLY A 40 14.94 12.22 24.40
CA GLY A 40 15.33 10.85 24.06
C GLY A 40 14.18 9.84 24.11
N GLU A 41 12.94 10.31 24.03
CA GLU A 41 11.76 9.46 24.06
C GLU A 41 11.25 9.19 22.65
N ILE A 42 10.58 8.05 22.48
CA ILE A 42 9.92 7.63 21.24
C ILE A 42 8.42 7.88 21.37
N ASP A 43 7.80 8.37 20.30
CA ASP A 43 6.34 8.36 20.18
C ASP A 43 5.84 6.96 19.82
N LEU A 44 5.54 6.17 20.85
CA LEU A 44 5.02 4.81 20.69
C LEU A 44 3.65 4.77 20.02
N LEU A 45 2.83 5.81 20.18
CA LEU A 45 1.49 5.84 19.60
C LEU A 45 1.61 5.98 18.08
N ALA A 46 2.39 6.96 17.61
CA ALA A 46 2.64 7.17 16.20
C ALA A 46 3.26 5.93 15.54
N MET A 47 4.27 5.33 16.19
CA MET A 47 4.92 4.11 15.70
C MET A 47 3.92 2.95 15.53
N VAL A 48 3.05 2.70 16.52
CA VAL A 48 2.06 1.63 16.43
C VAL A 48 0.97 1.95 15.41
N GLU A 49 0.58 3.21 15.28
CA GLU A 49 -0.41 3.66 14.30
C GLU A 49 0.05 3.37 12.86
N ASP A 50 1.29 3.75 12.52
CA ASP A 50 1.84 3.52 11.18
C ASP A 50 1.84 2.03 10.83
N GLU A 51 2.27 1.17 11.75
CA GLU A 51 2.27 -0.28 11.54
C GLU A 51 0.86 -0.86 11.37
N ILE A 52 -0.12 -0.33 12.09
CA ILE A 52 -1.53 -0.73 11.91
C ILE A 52 -2.02 -0.27 10.55
N ILE A 53 -1.75 0.97 10.14
CA ILE A 53 -2.16 1.51 8.84
C ILE A 53 -1.59 0.67 7.70
N LEU A 54 -0.32 0.27 7.79
CA LEU A 54 0.34 -0.59 6.80
C LEU A 54 -0.25 -2.00 6.78
N ALA A 55 -0.72 -2.51 7.92
CA ALA A 55 -1.39 -3.81 8.01
C ALA A 55 -2.86 -3.78 7.55
N LEU A 56 -3.47 -2.60 7.37
CA LEU A 56 -4.86 -2.48 6.92
C LEU A 56 -5.01 -2.79 5.42
N PRO A 57 -6.15 -3.38 5.02
CA PRO A 57 -6.44 -3.58 3.61
C PRO A 57 -6.66 -2.23 2.90
N VAL A 58 -6.14 -2.11 1.67
CA VAL A 58 -6.27 -0.91 0.82
C VAL A 58 -7.74 -0.53 0.58
N VAL A 59 -8.61 -1.53 0.45
CA VAL A 59 -10.05 -1.34 0.29
C VAL A 59 -10.78 -2.32 1.20
N PRO A 60 -11.72 -1.87 2.04
CA PRO A 60 -12.57 -2.76 2.80
C PRO A 60 -13.57 -3.44 1.86
N VAL A 61 -13.47 -4.75 1.73
CA VAL A 61 -14.39 -5.57 0.94
C VAL A 61 -15.29 -6.37 1.87
N HIS A 62 -16.55 -6.52 1.47
CA HIS A 62 -17.50 -7.42 2.12
C HIS A 62 -17.31 -8.84 1.57
N ASP A 63 -17.90 -9.83 2.22
CA ASP A 63 -17.87 -11.20 1.71
C ASP A 63 -18.59 -11.28 0.35
N SER A 64 -17.97 -11.98 -0.61
CA SER A 64 -18.56 -12.25 -1.92
C SER A 64 -19.94 -12.89 -1.87
N GLU A 65 -20.23 -13.72 -0.85
CA GLU A 65 -21.55 -14.34 -0.70
C GLU A 65 -22.67 -13.33 -0.40
N HIS A 66 -22.30 -12.15 0.11
CA HIS A 66 -23.21 -11.05 0.41
C HIS A 66 -23.15 -9.92 -0.64
N CYS A 67 -22.46 -10.15 -1.76
CA CYS A 67 -22.39 -9.19 -2.86
C CYS A 67 -23.69 -9.22 -3.69
N GLU A 68 -24.51 -8.18 -3.54
CA GLU A 68 -25.75 -8.01 -4.32
C GLU A 68 -25.49 -7.72 -5.81
N VAL A 69 -24.24 -7.43 -6.19
CA VAL A 69 -23.83 -7.18 -7.58
C VAL A 69 -23.18 -8.45 -8.14
N SER A 70 -23.83 -9.08 -9.12
CA SER A 70 -23.25 -10.26 -9.78
C SER A 70 -22.16 -9.86 -10.78
N GLU A 71 -21.27 -10.78 -11.15
CA GLU A 71 -20.30 -10.54 -12.23
C GLU A 71 -20.98 -10.11 -13.55
N ALA A 72 -22.21 -10.55 -13.78
CA ALA A 72 -22.99 -10.18 -14.96
C ALA A 72 -23.48 -8.72 -14.94
N ASP A 73 -23.52 -8.09 -13.76
CA ASP A 73 -23.93 -6.69 -13.56
C ASP A 73 -22.73 -5.72 -13.60
N MET A 74 -21.50 -6.24 -13.71
CA MET A 74 -20.30 -5.41 -13.84
C MET A 74 -20.22 -4.81 -15.25
N VAL A 75 -20.59 -3.55 -15.40
CA VAL A 75 -20.45 -2.81 -16.67
C VAL A 75 -19.14 -2.05 -16.69
N PHE A 76 -18.17 -2.56 -17.46
CA PHE A 76 -17.02 -1.78 -17.90
C PHE A 76 -17.48 -0.99 -19.12
N GLY A 77 -17.84 0.28 -18.95
CA GLY A 77 -18.40 1.11 -20.02
C GLY A 77 -17.61 1.04 -21.34
N GLU A 78 -18.23 1.43 -22.44
CA GLU A 78 -17.56 1.40 -23.75
C GLU A 78 -16.37 2.36 -23.76
N LEU A 79 -15.19 1.84 -24.14
CA LEU A 79 -14.00 2.65 -24.32
C LEU A 79 -14.27 3.69 -25.43
N PRO A 80 -13.97 4.98 -25.22
CA PRO A 80 -14.11 5.98 -26.27
C PRO A 80 -13.25 5.63 -27.48
N GLU A 81 -13.67 6.02 -28.69
CA GLU A 81 -12.95 5.70 -29.94
C GLU A 81 -11.45 6.08 -29.89
N GLU A 82 -11.10 7.10 -29.11
CA GLU A 82 -9.70 7.53 -28.92
C GLU A 82 -8.83 6.49 -28.21
N ALA A 83 -9.41 5.62 -27.36
CA ALA A 83 -8.71 4.52 -26.71
C ALA A 83 -8.47 3.31 -27.64
N GLN A 84 -9.12 3.28 -28.81
CA GLN A 84 -8.83 2.30 -29.88
C GLN A 84 -7.61 2.72 -30.72
N LYS A 85 -7.06 3.92 -30.52
CA LYS A 85 -5.79 4.31 -31.15
C LYS A 85 -4.68 3.36 -30.67
N PRO A 86 -3.74 2.96 -31.55
CA PRO A 86 -2.65 2.10 -31.15
C PRO A 86 -1.87 2.74 -29.99
N ASN A 87 -1.49 1.91 -29.01
CA ASN A 87 -0.71 2.33 -27.85
C ASN A 87 0.45 3.26 -28.29
N PRO A 88 0.70 4.40 -27.64
CA PRO A 88 1.75 5.36 -28.02
C PRO A 88 3.17 4.75 -28.06
N PHE A 89 3.37 3.60 -27.40
CA PHE A 89 4.60 2.80 -27.41
C PHE A 89 4.53 1.58 -28.35
N ALA A 90 3.51 1.43 -29.19
CA ALA A 90 3.39 0.35 -30.17
C ALA A 90 4.59 0.33 -31.14
N VAL A 91 5.24 1.48 -31.34
CA VAL A 91 6.49 1.60 -32.10
C VAL A 91 7.63 0.77 -31.47
N LEU A 92 7.63 0.57 -30.15
CA LEU A 92 8.64 -0.24 -29.46
C LEU A 92 8.56 -1.73 -29.84
N ALA A 93 7.39 -2.23 -30.28
CA ALA A 93 7.26 -3.61 -30.77
C ALA A 93 8.11 -3.84 -32.04
N SER A 94 8.27 -2.82 -32.88
CA SER A 94 9.12 -2.88 -34.07
C SER A 94 10.63 -2.85 -33.78
N LEU A 95 11.01 -2.42 -32.56
CA LEU A 95 12.39 -2.38 -32.09
C LEU A 95 12.84 -3.69 -31.42
N LYS A 96 11.92 -4.63 -31.16
CA LYS A 96 12.26 -6.02 -30.84
C LYS A 96 12.70 -6.75 -32.12
N ARG A 97 13.94 -6.52 -32.55
CA ARG A 97 14.63 -7.43 -33.46
C ARG A 97 15.10 -8.67 -32.69
N LYS A 98 14.99 -9.82 -33.34
CA LYS A 98 15.50 -11.14 -32.94
C LYS A 98 16.98 -11.10 -32.58
#